data_AF-A0A6N2UPU3-F1
#
_entry.id   AF-A0A6N2UPU3-F1
#
_cell.length_a   1.000
_cell.length_b   1.000
_cell.length_c   1.000
_cell.angle_alpha   90.00
_cell.angle_beta   90.00
_cell.angle_gamma   90.00
#
_symmetry.space_group_name_H-M   'P 1'
#
loop_
_entity.id
_entity.type
_entity.pdbx_description
1 polymer ?
#
loop_
_entity_poly.entity_id
_entity_poly.type
_entity_poly.pdbx_seq_one_letter_code
_entity_poly.pdbx_strand_id
1 'polypeptide(L)'
;MLSQLYSWLQNVICYFLLLTVVMNLLPDDSYKKYIRYYMGLLLILTFLSPIFQITDMGQKLESYIESFEGFEIEAQEWEEKAEAWEKSWEKETEILRGQEVEP
;
A
#
# COMPACT_ATOMS: atom_id res chain seq x y z
N MET A 1 -22.26 -10.97 -5.15
CA MET A 1 -22.92 -9.85 -4.44
C MET A 1 -23.61 -10.33 -3.15
N LEU A 2 -24.80 -10.94 -3.19
CA LEU A 2 -25.52 -11.33 -1.96
C LEU A 2 -24.86 -12.46 -1.16
N SER A 3 -24.23 -13.44 -1.83
CA SER A 3 -23.47 -14.51 -1.18
C SER A 3 -22.25 -14.01 -0.41
N GLN A 4 -21.56 -12.98 -0.94
CA GLN A 4 -20.42 -12.34 -0.29
C GLN A 4 -20.87 -11.56 0.95
N LEU A 5 -22.00 -10.84 0.87
CA LEU A 5 -22.62 -10.20 2.03
C LEU A 5 -23.05 -11.22 3.08
N TYR A 6 -23.58 -12.38 2.67
CA TYR A 6 -23.98 -13.42 3.61
C TYR A 6 -22.78 -14.04 4.34
N SER A 7 -21.71 -14.36 3.61
CA SER A 7 -20.46 -14.85 4.20
C SER A 7 -19.80 -13.81 5.11
N TRP A 8 -19.80 -12.54 4.70
CA TRP A 8 -19.34 -11.44 5.55
C TRP A 8 -20.16 -11.33 6.84
N LEU A 9 -21.49 -11.36 6.74
CA LEU A 9 -22.37 -11.29 7.88
C LEU A 9 -22.13 -12.47 8.84
N GLN A 10 -21.88 -13.67 8.31
CA GLN A 10 -21.50 -14.83 9.10
C GLN A 10 -20.20 -14.58 9.88
N ASN A 11 -19.18 -13.97 9.26
CA ASN A 11 -17.94 -13.58 9.94
C ASN A 11 -18.19 -12.54 11.04
N VAL A 12 -19.07 -11.57 10.81
CA VAL A 12 -19.49 -10.58 11.83
C VAL A 12 -20.16 -11.26 13.01
N ILE A 13 -21.08 -12.20 12.76
CA ILE A 13 -21.76 -12.94 13.82
C ILE A 13 -20.75 -13.80 14.60
N CYS A 14 -19.83 -14.50 13.93
CA CYS A 14 -18.74 -15.24 14.56
C CYS A 14 -17.85 -14.32 15.42
N TYR A 15 -17.57 -13.11 14.95
CA TYR A 15 -16.85 -12.09 15.71
C TYR A 15 -17.58 -11.71 16.99
N PHE A 16 -18.90 -11.46 16.94
CA PHE A 16 -19.70 -11.15 18.14
C PHE A 16 -19.76 -12.31 19.15
N LEU A 17 -19.80 -13.55 18.66
CA LEU A 17 -19.72 -14.73 19.53
C LEU A 17 -18.38 -14.80 20.25
N LEU A 18 -17.27 -14.62 19.52
CA LEU A 18 -15.92 -14.55 20.11
C LEU A 18 -15.79 -13.39 21.08
N LEU A 19 -16.31 -12.21 20.73
CA LEU A 19 -16.31 -11.03 21.58
C LEU A 19 -16.99 -11.33 22.92
N THR A 20 -18.15 -11.98 22.89
CA THR A 20 -18.91 -12.36 24.08
C THR A 20 -18.11 -13.33 24.96
N VAL A 21 -17.49 -14.35 24.35
CA VAL A 21 -16.65 -15.32 25.05
C VAL A 21 -15.44 -14.64 25.69
N VAL A 22 -14.72 -13.80 24.94
CA VAL A 22 -13.55 -13.07 25.44
C VAL A 22 -13.92 -12.14 26.60
N MET A 23 -15.04 -11.42 26.48
CA MET A 23 -15.51 -10.52 27.53
C MET A 23 -15.91 -11.26 28.81
N ASN A 24 -16.48 -12.45 28.68
CA ASN A 24 -16.88 -13.29 29.81
C ASN A 24 -15.70 -14.04 30.44
N LEU A 25 -14.68 -14.39 29.64
CA LEU A 25 -13.47 -15.06 30.11
C LEU A 25 -12.55 -14.13 30.90
N LEU A 26 -12.62 -12.81 30.67
CA LEU A 26 -11.82 -11.82 31.39
C LEU A 26 -12.36 -11.61 32.82
N PRO A 27 -11.57 -11.89 33.88
CA PRO A 27 -11.98 -11.64 35.25
C PRO A 27 -11.58 -10.24 35.77
N ASP A 28 -10.67 -9.53 35.07
CA ASP A 28 -10.00 -8.32 35.60
C ASP A 28 -10.47 -7.02 34.93
N ASP A 29 -10.75 -5.98 35.72
CA ASP A 29 -11.43 -4.75 35.27
C ASP A 29 -10.50 -3.81 34.47
N SER A 30 -9.19 -3.82 34.78
CA SER A 30 -8.21 -2.98 34.10
C SER A 30 -7.96 -3.43 32.65
N TYR A 31 -7.83 -4.73 32.41
CA TYR A 31 -7.60 -5.28 31.06
C TYR A 31 -8.86 -5.29 30.19
N LYS A 32 -10.04 -5.39 30.80
CA LYS A 32 -11.33 -5.27 30.10
C LYS A 32 -11.46 -3.97 29.31
N LYS A 33 -10.94 -2.84 29.84
CA LYS A 33 -10.98 -1.56 29.12
C LYS A 33 -10.22 -1.63 27.81
N TYR A 34 -8.95 -2.02 27.85
CA TYR A 34 -8.10 -2.09 26.67
C TYR A 34 -8.64 -3.06 25.62
N ILE A 35 -9.07 -4.26 26.05
CA ILE A 35 -9.64 -5.25 25.15
C ILE A 35 -10.96 -4.76 24.56
N ARG A 36 -11.81 -4.08 25.34
CA ARG A 36 -13.05 -3.49 24.82
C ARG A 36 -12.78 -2.45 23.73
N TYR A 37 -11.79 -1.58 23.91
CA TYR A 37 -11.40 -0.61 22.88
C TYR A 37 -10.84 -1.30 21.63
N TYR A 38 -9.95 -2.28 21.82
CA TYR A 38 -9.37 -3.05 20.72
C TYR A 38 -10.42 -3.82 19.93
N MET A 39 -11.38 -4.44 20.62
CA MET A 39 -12.52 -5.11 20.01
C MET A 39 -13.45 -4.11 19.28
N GLY A 40 -13.61 -2.89 19.78
CA GLY A 40 -14.30 -1.84 19.02
C GLY A 40 -13.60 -1.54 17.69
N LEU A 41 -12.28 -1.44 17.72
CA LEU A 41 -11.45 -1.22 16.52
C LEU A 41 -11.52 -2.40 15.54
N LEU A 42 -11.41 -3.64 16.04
CA LEU A 42 -11.54 -4.85 15.23
C LEU A 42 -12.93 -4.98 14.59
N LEU A 43 -13.98 -4.60 15.31
CA LEU A 43 -15.35 -4.58 14.79
C LEU A 43 -15.46 -3.60 13.62
N ILE A 44 -14.95 -2.38 13.81
CA ILE A 44 -14.88 -1.36 12.75
C ILE A 44 -14.13 -1.94 11.54
N LEU A 45 -12.95 -2.53 11.75
CA LEU A 45 -12.14 -3.12 10.69
C LEU A 45 -12.90 -4.22 9.91
N THR A 46 -13.62 -5.07 10.63
CA THR A 46 -14.44 -6.16 10.05
C THR A 46 -15.61 -5.59 9.24
N PHE A 47 -16.21 -4.49 9.69
CA PHE A 47 -17.28 -3.79 8.98
C PHE A 47 -16.80 -3.00 7.76
N LEU A 48 -15.56 -2.50 7.78
CA LEU A 48 -14.98 -1.83 6.63
C LEU A 48 -14.67 -2.79 5.47
N SER A 49 -14.42 -4.08 5.74
CA SER A 49 -14.10 -5.07 4.70
C SER A 49 -15.09 -5.10 3.51
N PRO A 50 -16.42 -5.21 3.68
CA PRO A 50 -17.37 -5.16 2.56
C PRO A 50 -17.50 -3.75 1.98
N ILE A 51 -17.29 -2.70 2.78
CA ILE A 51 -17.32 -1.31 2.30
C ILE A 51 -16.20 -1.11 1.27
N PHE A 52 -15.02 -1.66 1.53
CA PHE A 52 -13.90 -1.68 0.58
C PHE A 52 -14.14 -2.56 -0.65
N GLN A 53 -14.95 -3.62 -0.57
CA GLN A 53 -15.29 -4.46 -1.72
C GLN A 53 -16.39 -3.85 -2.60
N ILE A 54 -17.34 -3.14 -1.99
CA ILE A 54 -18.45 -2.48 -2.69
C ILE A 54 -17.99 -1.16 -3.32
N THR A 55 -17.11 -0.44 -2.63
CA THR A 55 -16.45 0.71 -3.20
C THR A 55 -15.39 0.18 -4.14
N ASP A 56 -15.41 0.54 -5.42
CA ASP A 56 -14.42 0.18 -6.45
C ASP A 56 -12.98 0.71 -6.15
N MET A 57 -12.77 1.15 -4.91
CA MET A 57 -11.50 1.48 -4.28
C MET A 57 -10.47 0.37 -4.43
N GLY A 58 -10.85 -0.91 -4.43
CA GLY A 58 -9.91 -2.02 -4.62
C GLY A 58 -9.13 -1.91 -5.94
N GLN A 59 -9.83 -1.73 -7.06
CA GLN A 59 -9.21 -1.58 -8.38
C GLN A 59 -8.45 -0.27 -8.51
N LYS A 60 -9.00 0.82 -7.95
CA LYS A 60 -8.29 2.10 -7.91
C LYS A 60 -6.99 2.01 -7.13
N LEU A 61 -6.99 1.36 -5.97
CA LEU A 61 -5.81 1.18 -5.12
C LEU A 61 -4.71 0.41 -5.86
N GLU A 62 -5.08 -0.64 -6.59
CA GLU A 62 -4.15 -1.40 -7.43
C GLU A 62 -3.51 -0.52 -8.52
N SER A 63 -4.31 0.31 -9.21
CA SER A 63 -3.79 1.28 -10.19
C SER A 63 -2.90 2.36 -9.57
N TYR A 64 -3.17 2.78 -8.33
CA TYR A 64 -2.33 3.73 -7.62
C TYR A 64 -0.99 3.10 -7.22
N ILE A 65 -1.00 1.84 -6.78
CA ILE A 65 0.22 1.09 -6.44
C ILE A 65 1.08 0.88 -7.68
N GLU A 66 0.49 0.47 -8.80
CA GLU A 66 1.20 0.30 -10.07
C GLU A 66 1.79 1.64 -10.58
N SER A 67 1.04 2.74 -10.46
CA SER A 67 1.56 4.07 -10.81
C SER A 67 2.72 4.52 -9.91
N PHE A 68 2.75 4.05 -8.66
CA PHE A 68 3.78 4.38 -7.70
C PHE A 68 5.07 3.60 -7.96
N GLU A 69 4.97 2.30 -8.26
CA GLU A 69 6.11 1.50 -8.73
C GLU A 69 6.66 2.00 -10.07
N GLY A 70 5.78 2.37 -11.00
CA GLY A 70 6.18 2.96 -12.28
C GLY A 70 6.93 4.28 -12.13
N PHE A 71 6.58 5.09 -11.12
CA PHE A 71 7.25 6.35 -10.84
C PHE A 71 8.70 6.17 -10.36
N GLU A 72 8.98 5.16 -9.53
CA GLU A 72 10.35 4.87 -9.07
C GLU A 72 11.24 4.36 -10.21
N ILE A 73 10.69 3.49 -11.07
CA ILE A 73 11.41 2.95 -12.24
C ILE A 73 11.70 4.07 -13.24
N GLU A 74 10.70 4.91 -13.54
CA GLU A 74 10.88 6.03 -14.46
C GLU A 74 11.94 7.01 -13.93
N ALA A 75 11.92 7.35 -12.63
CA ALA A 75 12.93 8.22 -12.03
C ALA A 75 14.37 7.70 -12.20
N GLN A 76 14.58 6.39 -12.03
CA GLN A 76 15.90 5.76 -12.25
C GLN A 76 16.33 5.78 -13.72
N GLU A 77 15.41 5.52 -14.66
CA GLU A 77 15.72 5.58 -16.09
C GLU A 77 16.11 7.00 -16.55
N TRP A 78 15.49 8.02 -15.97
CA TRP A 78 15.83 9.42 -16.26
C TRP A 78 17.22 9.80 -15.71
N GLU A 79 17.59 9.29 -14.54
CA GLU A 79 18.93 9.49 -13.96
C GLU A 79 20.01 8.82 -14.82
N GLU A 80 19.78 7.58 -15.26
CA GLU A 80 20.71 6.86 -16.14
C GLU A 80 20.86 7.55 -17.51
N LYS A 81 19.76 8.06 -18.09
CA LYS A 81 19.81 8.84 -19.34
C LYS A 81 20.58 10.15 -19.18
N ALA A 82 20.42 10.84 -18.05
CA ALA A 82 21.15 12.07 -17.77
C ALA A 82 22.66 11.82 -17.66
N GLU A 83 23.07 10.76 -16.95
CA GLU A 83 24.48 10.36 -16.87
C GLU A 83 25.05 9.97 -18.24
N ALA A 84 24.29 9.22 -19.04
CA ALA A 84 24.71 8.83 -20.38
C ALA A 84 24.89 10.04 -21.31
N TRP A 85 23.99 11.02 -21.22
CA TRP A 85 24.13 12.29 -21.93
C TRP A 85 25.37 13.05 -21.47
N GLU A 86 25.60 13.21 -20.17
CA GLU A 86 26.77 13.93 -19.64
C GLU A 86 28.10 13.32 -20.13
N LYS A 87 28.23 11.99 -20.07
CA LYS A 87 29.40 11.28 -20.63
C LYS A 87 29.57 11.48 -22.13
N SER A 88 28.48 11.58 -22.88
CA SER A 88 28.55 11.79 -24.33
C SER A 88 29.07 13.19 -24.67
N TRP A 89 28.65 14.21 -23.92
CA TRP A 89 29.14 15.59 -24.05
C TRP A 89 30.61 15.73 -23.63
N GLU A 90 31.06 15.05 -22.57
CA GLU A 90 32.48 15.02 -22.19
C GLU A 90 33.35 14.42 -23.30
N LYS A 91 32.92 13.29 -23.88
CA LYS A 91 33.65 12.66 -24.97
C LYS A 91 33.71 13.52 -26.22
N GLU A 92 32.60 14.17 -26.59
CA GLU A 92 32.55 15.06 -27.76
C GLU A 92 33.41 16.30 -27.56
N THR A 93 33.41 16.89 -26.36
CA THR A 93 34.27 18.02 -26.02
C THR A 93 35.76 17.65 -25.97
N GLU A 94 36.13 16.45 -25.53
CA GLU A 94 37.51 15.95 -25.64
C GLU A 94 37.96 15.75 -27.09
N ILE A 95 37.09 15.22 -27.97
CA ILE A 95 37.37 15.04 -29.40
C ILE A 95 37.57 16.40 -30.08
N LEU A 96 36.69 17.37 -29.80
CA LEU A 96 36.79 18.72 -30.34
C LEU A 96 38.08 19.43 -29.87
N ARG A 97 38.46 19.24 -28.60
CA ARG A 97 39.71 19.81 -28.05
C ARG A 97 40.97 19.11 -28.59
N GLY A 98 40.86 17.82 -28.95
CA GLY A 98 41.93 17.03 -29.57
C GLY A 98 42.13 17.29 -31.08
N GLN A 99 41.11 17.77 -31.79
CA GLN A 99 41.22 18.16 -33.21
C GLN A 99 41.84 19.56 -33.43
N GLU A 100 41.99 20.37 -32.38
CA GLU A 100 42.55 21.73 -32.48
C GLU A 100 44.10 21.78 -32.36
N VAL A 101 44.75 20.62 -32.23
CA VAL A 101 46.21 20.45 -32.09
C VAL A 101 46.78 19.47 -33.12
N GLU A 102 46.58 19.73 -34.41
CA GLU A 102 47.57 19.39 -35.44
C GLU A 102 47.68 20.55 -36.46
N PRO A 103 48.80 21.31 -36.49
CA PRO A 103 49.15 22.19 -37.60
C PRO A 103 49.67 21.42 -38.83
#